data_AF-A0A962GJU6-F1
#
_entry.id   AF-A0A962GJU6-F1
#
_cell.length_a   1.000
_cell.length_b   1.000
_cell.length_c   1.000
_cell.angle_alpha   90.00
_cell.angle_beta   90.00
_cell.angle_gamma   90.00
#
_symmetry.space_group_name_H-M   'P 1'
#
loop_
_entity.id
_entity.type
_entity.pdbx_description
1 polymer ?
#
loop_
_entity_poly.entity_id
_entity_poly.type
_entity_poly.pdbx_seq_one_letter_code
_entity_poly.pdbx_strand_id
1 'polypeptide(L)'
;KDSEIIEIDSRTSDALAMAVRFNCPIYTYEFILDAAGVVLEDTEEEGAPVEQGTQPKGKPAALSSYSIDALHKMLEEVLGEENYERAAEIRDEIRRREQTS
;
A
#
# COMPACT_ATOMS: atom_id res chain seq x y z
N LYS A 1 10.22 -32.83 -22.66
CA LYS A 1 10.45 -32.90 -21.19
C LYS A 1 9.77 -31.66 -20.65
N ASP A 2 8.47 -31.82 -20.47
CA ASP A 2 7.48 -30.75 -20.59
C ASP A 2 6.95 -30.43 -19.20
N SER A 3 6.89 -29.13 -18.91
CA SER A 3 6.03 -28.53 -17.87
C SER A 3 6.31 -28.91 -16.41
N GLU A 4 7.56 -28.76 -15.95
CA GLU A 4 7.77 -28.52 -14.52
C GLU A 4 7.50 -27.04 -14.22
N ILE A 5 6.49 -26.79 -13.40
CA ILE A 5 6.23 -25.48 -12.82
C ILE A 5 7.18 -25.33 -11.64
N ILE A 6 8.02 -24.30 -11.69
CA ILE A 6 8.95 -23.97 -10.61
C ILE A 6 8.45 -22.67 -9.98
N GLU A 7 8.08 -22.77 -8.70
CA GLU A 7 7.67 -21.62 -7.90
C GLU A 7 8.90 -21.00 -7.24
N ILE A 8 9.02 -19.67 -7.38
CA ILE A 8 10.17 -18.91 -6.87
C ILE A 8 9.62 -17.67 -6.15
N ASP A 9 9.99 -17.52 -4.89
CA ASP A 9 9.67 -16.32 -4.13
C ASP A 9 10.45 -15.10 -4.65
N SER A 10 9.78 -13.97 -4.77
CA SER A 10 10.35 -12.75 -5.35
C SER A 10 9.61 -11.51 -4.88
N ARG A 11 10.29 -10.37 -4.92
CA ARG A 11 9.61 -9.08 -4.75
C ARG A 11 8.75 -8.79 -5.97
N THR A 12 7.62 -8.14 -5.77
CA THR A 12 6.70 -7.75 -6.84
C THR A 12 7.38 -6.95 -7.96
N SER A 13 8.36 -6.09 -7.62
CA SER A 13 9.14 -5.31 -8.59
C SER A 13 9.95 -6.19 -9.55
N ASP A 14 10.55 -7.27 -9.04
CA ASP A 14 11.41 -8.15 -9.81
C ASP A 14 10.55 -9.04 -10.74
N ALA A 15 9.41 -9.55 -10.24
CA ALA A 15 8.43 -10.29 -11.04
C ALA A 15 7.85 -9.44 -12.18
N LEU A 16 7.49 -8.18 -11.89
CA LEU A 16 6.94 -7.26 -12.89
C LEU A 16 7.96 -6.94 -13.99
N ALA A 17 9.22 -6.68 -13.62
CA ALA A 17 10.30 -6.42 -14.57
C ALA A 17 10.53 -7.60 -15.53
N MET A 18 10.49 -8.83 -15.01
CA MET A 18 10.59 -10.05 -15.81
C MET A 18 9.40 -10.18 -16.77
N ALA A 19 8.17 -9.98 -16.27
CA ALA A 19 6.97 -10.08 -17.10
C ALA A 19 6.98 -9.07 -18.27
N VAL A 20 7.40 -7.82 -18.01
CA VAL A 20 7.55 -6.81 -19.07
C VAL A 20 8.64 -7.20 -20.07
N ARG A 21 9.79 -7.69 -19.60
CA ARG A 21 10.92 -8.04 -20.47
C ARG A 21 10.64 -9.23 -21.39
N PHE A 22 9.85 -10.18 -20.93
CA PHE A 22 9.57 -11.43 -21.64
C PHE A 22 8.13 -11.53 -22.14
N ASN A 23 7.35 -10.44 -22.09
CA ASN A 23 5.94 -10.40 -22.48
C ASN A 23 5.09 -11.50 -21.82
N CYS A 24 5.35 -11.79 -20.55
CA CYS A 24 4.60 -12.79 -19.81
C CYS A 24 3.27 -12.23 -19.31
N PRO A 25 2.20 -13.04 -19.30
CA PRO A 25 0.94 -12.64 -18.69
C PRO A 25 1.10 -12.49 -17.17
N ILE A 26 0.47 -11.45 -16.62
CA ILE A 26 0.46 -11.16 -15.18
C ILE A 26 -0.94 -11.49 -14.65
N TYR A 27 -0.98 -12.14 -13.50
CA TYR A 27 -2.21 -12.46 -12.80
C TYR A 27 -2.11 -11.95 -11.37
N THR A 28 -3.25 -11.58 -10.81
CA THR A 28 -3.40 -11.22 -9.40
C THR A 28 -4.72 -11.77 -8.90
N TYR A 29 -4.92 -11.76 -7.60
CA TYR A 29 -6.21 -12.09 -7.00
C TYR A 29 -7.20 -10.93 -7.15
N GLU A 30 -8.47 -11.26 -7.33
CA GLU A 30 -9.57 -10.31 -7.51
C GLU A 30 -9.65 -9.29 -6.36
N PHE A 31 -9.58 -9.76 -5.11
CA PHE A 31 -9.63 -8.88 -3.95
C PHE A 31 -8.46 -7.87 -3.87
N ILE A 32 -7.30 -8.19 -4.43
CA ILE A 32 -6.15 -7.26 -4.49
C ILE A 32 -6.42 -6.20 -5.56
N LEU A 33 -6.98 -6.61 -6.70
CA LEU A 33 -7.37 -5.68 -7.76
C LEU A 33 -8.49 -4.74 -7.28
N ASP A 34 -9.46 -5.22 -6.51
CA ASP A 34 -10.53 -4.38 -5.96
C ASP A 34 -10.00 -3.35 -4.93
N ALA A 35 -9.00 -3.73 -4.14
CA ALA A 35 -8.44 -2.87 -3.11
C ALA A 35 -7.45 -1.83 -3.65
N ALA A 36 -6.65 -2.19 -4.66
CA ALA A 36 -5.53 -1.37 -5.15
C ALA A 36 -5.62 -0.97 -6.62
N GLY A 37 -6.57 -1.52 -7.38
CA GLY A 37 -6.80 -1.20 -8.78
C GLY A 37 -7.29 0.23 -8.95
N VAL A 38 -6.70 0.94 -9.90
CA VAL A 38 -7.14 2.28 -10.31
C VAL A 38 -7.64 2.18 -11.74
N VAL A 39 -8.85 2.65 -11.98
CA VAL A 39 -9.37 2.82 -13.34
C VAL A 39 -8.69 4.05 -13.92
N LEU A 40 -7.81 3.84 -14.89
CA LEU A 40 -7.27 4.93 -15.69
C LEU A 40 -8.34 5.26 -16.74
N GLU A 41 -8.97 6.43 -16.62
CA GLU A 41 -9.79 6.95 -17.71
C GLU A 41 -8.84 7.39 -18.82
N ASP A 42 -8.87 6.67 -19.94
CA ASP A 42 -8.05 6.94 -21.13
C ASP A 42 -8.31 8.37 -21.63
N THR A 43 -7.51 9.31 -21.14
CA THR A 43 -7.38 10.62 -21.77
C THR A 43 -6.29 10.44 -22.80
N GLU A 44 -6.68 10.34 -24.06
CA GLU A 44 -5.79 10.34 -25.21
C GLU A 44 -4.98 11.65 -25.23
N GLU A 45 -3.88 11.75 -24.47
CA GLU A 45 -2.85 12.77 -24.70
C GLU A 45 -1.53 12.38 -24.01
N GLU A 46 -0.45 12.49 -24.78
CA GLU A 46 0.92 12.12 -24.44
C GLU A 46 1.49 12.99 -23.30
N GLY A 47 2.04 12.38 -22.23
CA GLY A 47 2.95 13.07 -21.31
C GLY A 47 2.74 12.78 -19.82
N ALA A 48 3.84 12.41 -19.14
CA ALA A 48 3.98 12.15 -17.70
C ALA A 48 3.40 13.23 -16.76
N PRO A 49 3.24 13.01 -15.43
CA PRO A 49 3.68 11.88 -14.60
C PRO A 49 2.56 11.17 -13.81
N VAL A 50 2.93 10.02 -13.23
CA VAL A 50 2.17 9.30 -12.20
C VAL A 50 1.89 10.25 -11.02
N GLU A 51 0.72 10.86 -11.00
CA GLU A 51 0.21 11.50 -9.79
C GLU A 51 -0.21 10.41 -8.82
N GLN A 52 0.59 10.27 -7.76
CA GLN A 52 0.26 9.51 -6.57
C GLN A 52 -1.13 9.91 -6.11
N GLY A 53 -2.00 8.91 -5.97
CA GLY A 53 -3.40 9.06 -5.62
C GLY A 53 -3.61 9.97 -4.42
N THR A 54 -4.14 11.16 -4.68
CA THR A 54 -4.84 11.96 -3.68
C THR A 54 -6.12 11.22 -3.31
N GLN A 55 -6.15 10.54 -2.17
CA GLN A 55 -7.42 10.14 -1.56
C GLN A 55 -8.11 11.39 -0.99
N PRO A 56 -9.37 11.68 -1.35
CA PRO A 56 -10.21 12.57 -0.57
C PRO A 56 -10.96 11.71 0.45
N LYS A 57 -10.37 11.47 1.63
CA LYS A 57 -11.14 11.05 2.80
C LYS A 57 -10.99 12.14 3.85
N GLY A 58 -12.14 12.68 4.28
CA GLY A 58 -12.27 13.87 5.11
C GLY A 58 -11.21 13.92 6.21
N LYS A 59 -10.59 15.10 6.36
CA LYS A 59 -9.54 15.40 7.35
C LYS A 59 -9.57 14.41 8.52
N PRO A 60 -8.70 13.38 8.56
CA PRO A 60 -8.53 12.64 9.79
C PRO A 60 -8.13 13.68 10.83
N ALA A 61 -8.83 13.71 11.96
CA ALA A 61 -8.36 14.47 13.11
C ALA A 61 -6.88 14.12 13.29
N ALA A 62 -6.01 15.14 13.27
CA ALA A 62 -4.57 14.92 13.27
C ALA A 62 -4.22 13.94 14.41
N LEU A 63 -3.37 12.95 14.17
CA LEU A 63 -3.00 11.94 15.18
C LEU A 63 -2.52 12.60 16.50
N SER A 64 -2.05 13.85 16.42
CA SER A 64 -1.74 14.74 17.54
C SER A 64 -2.90 15.05 18.50
N SER A 65 -4.17 14.92 18.11
CA SER A 65 -5.32 15.19 18.97
C SER A 65 -5.77 14.00 19.83
N TYR A 66 -5.30 12.79 19.54
CA TYR A 66 -5.64 11.59 20.31
C TYR A 66 -4.75 11.44 21.54
N SER A 67 -5.22 10.75 22.60
CA SER A 67 -4.39 10.36 23.74
C SER A 67 -3.47 9.18 23.38
N ILE A 68 -2.42 8.94 24.18
CA ILE A 68 -1.48 7.82 23.94
C ILE A 68 -2.23 6.48 23.95
N ASP A 69 -3.11 6.26 24.94
CA ASP A 69 -3.93 5.03 25.01
C ASP A 69 -4.83 4.85 23.78
N ALA A 70 -5.40 5.95 23.25
CA ALA A 70 -6.21 5.91 22.05
C ALA A 70 -5.38 5.61 20.80
N LEU A 71 -4.14 6.12 20.72
CA LEU A 71 -3.20 5.79 19.66
C LEU A 71 -2.77 4.32 19.70
N HIS A 72 -2.56 3.74 20.88
CA HIS A 72 -2.24 2.31 21.02
C HIS A 72 -3.40 1.44 20.55
N LYS A 73 -4.63 1.77 20.94
CA LYS A 73 -5.82 1.06 20.48
C LYS A 73 -6.00 1.17 18.97
N MET A 74 -5.77 2.36 18.41
CA MET A 74 -5.84 2.59 16.97
C MET A 74 -4.73 1.83 16.23
N LEU A 75 -3.53 1.71 16.82
CA LEU A 75 -2.43 0.93 16.28
C LEU A 75 -2.80 -0.56 16.16
N GLU A 76 -3.40 -1.14 17.21
CA GLU A 76 -3.87 -2.53 17.17
C GLU A 76 -4.95 -2.75 16.10
N GLU A 77 -5.88 -1.81 15.98
CA GLU A 77 -6.95 -1.84 14.96
C GLU A 77 -6.36 -1.82 13.54
N VAL A 78 -5.48 -0.86 13.22
CA VAL A 78 -4.89 -0.77 11.88
C VAL A 78 -3.93 -1.92 11.58
N LEU A 79 -3.29 -2.53 12.58
CA LEU A 79 -2.51 -3.75 12.42
C LEU A 79 -3.40 -4.95 12.11
N GLY A 80 -4.59 -5.04 12.72
CA GLY A 80 -5.60 -6.06 12.40
C GLY A 80 -6.20 -5.89 11.01
N GLU A 81 -6.24 -4.67 10.49
CA GLU A 81 -6.65 -4.35 9.12
C GLU A 81 -5.51 -4.48 8.08
N GLU A 82 -4.33 -4.96 8.49
CA GLU A 82 -3.12 -5.07 7.65
C GLU A 82 -2.70 -3.72 7.01
N ASN A 83 -3.09 -2.60 7.62
CA ASN A 83 -2.77 -1.26 7.14
C ASN A 83 -1.44 -0.78 7.74
N TYR A 84 -0.35 -1.34 7.22
CA TYR A 84 1.01 -1.08 7.72
C TYR A 84 1.47 0.38 7.53
N GLU A 85 0.94 1.08 6.52
CA GLU A 85 1.26 2.50 6.28
C GLU A 85 0.74 3.37 7.43
N ARG A 86 -0.54 3.23 7.79
CA ARG A 86 -1.10 3.95 8.95
C ARG A 86 -0.51 3.48 10.27
N ALA A 87 -0.18 2.19 10.40
CA ALA A 87 0.50 1.67 11.58
C ALA A 87 1.85 2.37 11.81
N ALA A 88 2.62 2.62 10.74
CA ALA A 88 3.89 3.33 10.83
C ALA A 88 3.71 4.78 11.30
N GLU A 89 2.72 5.51 10.76
CA GLU A 89 2.42 6.89 11.17
C GLU A 89 2.04 6.98 12.65
N ILE A 90 1.18 6.08 13.13
CA ILE A 90 0.74 6.05 14.52
C ILE A 90 1.91 5.71 15.46
N ARG A 91 2.75 4.74 15.07
CA ARG A 91 3.96 4.37 15.84
C ARG A 91 4.93 5.54 15.96
N ASP A 92 5.17 6.25 14.87
CA ASP A 92 6.09 7.38 14.85
C ASP A 92 5.55 8.55 15.68
N GLU A 93 4.22 8.76 15.70
CA GLU A 93 3.55 9.72 16.58
C GLU A 93 3.67 9.35 18.06
N ILE A 94 3.45 8.08 18.44
CA ILE A 94 3.62 7.59 19.82
C ILE A 94 5.07 7.83 20.26
N ARG A 95 6.03 7.41 19.44
CA ARG A 95 7.46 7.56 19.72
C ARG A 95 7.87 9.03 19.90
N ARG A 96 7.32 9.92 19.07
CA ARG A 96 7.56 11.38 19.18
C ARG A 96 7.14 11.92 20.54
N ARG A 97 6.00 11.45 21.08
CA ARG A 97 5.51 11.87 22.40
C ARG A 97 6.33 11.30 23.54
N GLU A 98 6.74 10.04 23.44
CA GLU A 98 7.63 9.41 24.42
C GLU A 98 9.02 10.05 24.47
N GLN A 99 9.52 10.57 23.34
CA GLN A 99 10.81 11.29 23.28
C GLN A 99 10.74 12.74 23.77
N THR A 100 9.53 13.33 23.80
CA THR A 100 9.33 14.73 24.20
C THR A 100 8.87 14.85 25.67
N SER A 101 8.45 13.74 26.29
CA SER A 101 8.06 13.66 27.70
C SER A 101 9.20 13.19 28.60
#